data_AF-D2HT03-F1
#
_entry.id   AF-D2HT03-F1
#
_cell.length_a   1.000
_cell.length_b   1.000
_cell.length_c   1.000
_cell.angle_alpha   90.00
_cell.angle_beta   90.00
_cell.angle_gamma   90.00
#
_symmetry.space_group_name_H-M   'P 1'
#
loop_
_entity.id
_entity.type
_entity.pdbx_description
1 polymer ?
#
loop_
_entity_poly.entity_id
_entity_poly.type
_entity_poly.pdbx_seq_one_letter_code
_entity_poly.pdbx_strand_id
1 'polypeptide(L)'
;QAAFRALQLTLQLIAPLHDIVAYLFSFAKLGNCPTCFEFPLSANSLKGDWGGTESIGSELQELQKMIDSLASPQDPTQVSQALLLRREVIFLQFDTAVRHLIRRTFLAAGNAPAYQSVTDGMYHGLPPLSNALVKSIFASQLSLPQPLDPQNLQASVLFPWRAFLEDGGLFPVMSSSPDTLEYNMQLCLCRLSDRDLKVAHGELVGMQLLLGDVILSSYHMIMEDPSRQQATLDKHSQPDLSRVPGFRSPFQSSPKASRLLRGPCNAVMSLAFLRSFLVLWKQLEVLKEHWGRLKLRGQDNDSVSFHKQFSELYGTDILYPSMKAIARRMGKEDEFESIVISSQSILPPKGASEIEIKTQQ
;
A
#
# COMPACT_ATOMS: atom_id res chain seq x y z
N GLN A 1 -14.06 -36.79 4.79
CA GLN A 1 -12.70 -36.21 4.77
C GLN A 1 -12.39 -35.48 3.46
N ALA A 2 -12.57 -36.11 2.28
CA ALA A 2 -12.35 -35.45 0.98
C ALA A 2 -13.24 -34.20 0.76
N ALA A 3 -14.53 -34.28 1.07
CA ALA A 3 -15.46 -33.14 0.95
C ALA A 3 -15.08 -31.96 1.85
N PHE A 4 -14.62 -32.22 3.07
CA PHE A 4 -14.13 -31.19 3.99
C PHE A 4 -12.88 -30.49 3.46
N ARG A 5 -11.92 -31.27 2.96
CA ARG A 5 -10.70 -30.72 2.33
C ARG A 5 -11.02 -29.90 1.08
N ALA A 6 -11.94 -30.36 0.25
CA ALA A 6 -12.40 -29.62 -0.92
C ALA A 6 -13.05 -28.28 -0.52
N LEU A 7 -13.96 -28.30 0.45
CA LEU A 7 -14.58 -27.08 0.98
C LEU A 7 -13.54 -26.10 1.53
N GLN A 8 -12.58 -26.58 2.32
CA GLN A 8 -11.52 -25.75 2.89
C GLN A 8 -10.68 -25.06 1.80
N LEU A 9 -10.25 -25.82 0.79
CA LEU A 9 -9.47 -25.26 -0.33
C LEU A 9 -10.30 -24.25 -1.14
N THR A 10 -11.58 -24.55 -1.38
CA THR A 10 -12.49 -23.62 -2.08
C THR A 10 -12.64 -22.32 -1.32
N LEU A 11 -12.84 -22.36 0.00
CA LEU A 11 -12.95 -21.15 0.82
C LEU A 11 -11.63 -20.36 0.85
N GLN A 12 -10.49 -21.04 0.96
CA GLN A 12 -9.16 -20.42 0.90
C GLN A 12 -8.86 -19.70 -0.41
N LEU A 13 -9.47 -20.12 -1.52
CA LEU A 13 -9.34 -19.48 -2.82
C LEU A 13 -10.36 -18.34 -3.01
N ILE A 14 -11.64 -18.61 -2.72
CA ILE A 14 -12.73 -17.68 -2.99
C ILE A 14 -12.67 -16.46 -2.09
N ALA A 15 -12.32 -16.61 -0.80
CA ALA A 15 -12.29 -15.49 0.14
C ALA A 15 -11.34 -14.36 -0.29
N PRO A 16 -10.04 -14.59 -0.53
CA PRO A 16 -9.15 -13.52 -0.97
C PRO A 16 -9.46 -13.02 -2.39
N LEU A 17 -9.95 -13.90 -3.29
CA LEU A 17 -10.35 -13.48 -4.63
C LEU A 17 -11.56 -12.54 -4.59
N HIS A 18 -12.57 -12.86 -3.79
CA HIS A 18 -13.73 -12.03 -3.56
C HIS A 18 -13.30 -10.64 -3.08
N ASP A 19 -12.45 -10.56 -2.07
CA ASP A 19 -12.01 -9.30 -1.49
C ASP A 19 -11.18 -8.46 -2.48
N ILE A 20 -10.35 -9.09 -3.31
CA ILE A 20 -9.63 -8.40 -4.38
C ILE A 20 -10.61 -7.81 -5.40
N VAL A 21 -11.59 -8.60 -5.85
CA VAL A 21 -12.58 -8.14 -6.84
C VAL A 21 -13.42 -7.01 -6.25
N ALA A 22 -13.93 -7.19 -5.03
CA ALA A 22 -14.68 -6.20 -4.28
C ALA A 22 -13.88 -4.89 -4.15
N TYR A 23 -12.58 -4.97 -3.86
CA TYR A 23 -11.69 -3.81 -3.79
C TYR A 23 -11.61 -3.07 -5.12
N LEU A 24 -11.41 -3.79 -6.23
CA LEU A 24 -11.30 -3.18 -7.56
C LEU A 24 -12.58 -2.41 -7.94
N PHE A 25 -13.75 -2.99 -7.67
CA PHE A 25 -15.02 -2.32 -7.91
C PHE A 25 -15.22 -1.12 -6.98
N SER A 26 -14.93 -1.28 -5.69
CA SER A 26 -15.04 -0.22 -4.68
C SER A 26 -14.13 0.96 -5.02
N PHE A 27 -12.88 0.68 -5.41
CA PHE A 27 -11.93 1.70 -5.84
C PHE A 27 -12.43 2.44 -7.08
N ALA A 28 -12.88 1.73 -8.11
CA ALA A 28 -13.37 2.36 -9.35
C ALA A 28 -14.56 3.30 -9.08
N LYS A 29 -15.39 2.97 -8.09
CA LYS A 29 -16.53 3.80 -7.67
C LYS A 29 -16.14 5.03 -6.86
N LEU A 30 -14.95 5.11 -6.26
CA LEU A 30 -14.50 6.32 -5.55
C LEU A 30 -14.53 7.55 -6.46
N GLY A 31 -14.28 7.36 -7.76
CA GLY A 31 -14.34 8.44 -8.75
C GLY A 31 -15.74 8.96 -9.03
N ASN A 32 -16.79 8.20 -8.74
CA ASN A 32 -18.15 8.52 -9.15
C ASN A 32 -18.86 9.52 -8.24
N CYS A 33 -18.30 9.88 -7.08
CA CYS A 33 -19.00 10.50 -5.97
C CYS A 33 -19.89 11.71 -6.37
N PRO A 34 -21.22 11.55 -6.47
CA PRO A 34 -22.15 12.67 -6.40
C PRO A 34 -22.51 12.80 -4.91
N THR A 35 -22.03 13.86 -4.25
CA THR A 35 -22.56 14.34 -2.96
C THR A 35 -23.12 13.25 -2.01
N CYS A 36 -22.23 12.51 -1.32
CA CYS A 36 -22.51 11.70 -0.11
C CYS A 36 -23.85 10.92 -0.05
N PHE A 37 -23.77 9.59 -0.11
CA PHE A 37 -24.83 8.67 0.36
C PHE A 37 -26.21 8.79 -0.32
N GLU A 38 -26.29 9.34 -1.53
CA GLU A 38 -27.48 9.15 -2.36
C GLU A 38 -27.52 7.68 -2.83
N PHE A 39 -28.57 6.96 -2.44
CA PHE A 39 -28.88 5.64 -2.98
C PHE A 39 -28.87 5.71 -4.51
N PRO A 40 -28.11 4.86 -5.24
CA PRO A 40 -28.04 4.99 -6.68
C PRO A 40 -29.36 4.50 -7.28
N LEU A 41 -30.21 5.45 -7.70
CA LEU A 41 -31.35 5.17 -8.58
C LEU A 41 -30.94 5.13 -10.07
N SER A 42 -29.65 5.24 -10.40
CA SER A 42 -29.16 5.06 -11.76
C SER A 42 -27.78 4.42 -11.83
N ALA A 43 -27.59 3.57 -12.85
CA ALA A 43 -26.30 3.04 -13.26
C ALA A 43 -25.44 4.17 -13.82
N ASN A 44 -24.81 4.96 -12.94
CA ASN A 44 -23.84 5.96 -13.37
C ASN A 44 -22.63 5.23 -13.97
N SER A 45 -22.20 5.63 -15.17
CA SER A 45 -20.97 5.10 -15.78
C SER A 45 -19.79 5.37 -14.84
N LEU A 46 -18.94 4.37 -14.63
CA LEU A 46 -17.70 4.55 -13.87
C LEU A 46 -16.85 5.63 -14.55
N LYS A 47 -16.53 6.72 -13.84
CA LYS A 47 -15.62 7.76 -14.33
C LYS A 47 -14.26 7.14 -14.64
N GLY A 48 -13.74 7.42 -15.84
CA GLY A 48 -12.47 6.88 -16.31
C GLY A 48 -11.27 7.29 -15.45
N ASP A 49 -11.37 8.41 -14.73
CA ASP A 49 -10.28 8.97 -13.91
C ASP A 49 -9.85 8.04 -12.77
N TRP A 50 -10.73 7.17 -12.27
CA TRP A 50 -10.45 6.22 -11.17
C TRP A 50 -10.38 4.77 -11.67
N GLY A 51 -10.06 4.60 -12.95
CA GLY A 51 -9.83 3.29 -13.58
C GLY A 51 -11.00 2.77 -14.41
N GLY A 52 -12.25 3.09 -14.10
CA GLY A 52 -13.39 2.62 -14.89
C GLY A 52 -13.43 1.09 -15.07
N THR A 53 -14.23 0.61 -16.01
CA THR A 53 -14.33 -0.83 -16.34
C THR A 53 -13.05 -1.38 -16.99
N GLU A 54 -12.35 -0.57 -17.79
CA GLU A 54 -11.12 -0.97 -18.48
C GLU A 54 -9.99 -1.28 -17.50
N SER A 55 -9.86 -0.49 -16.42
CA SER A 55 -8.84 -0.76 -15.39
C SER A 55 -9.14 -2.02 -14.58
N ILE A 56 -10.41 -2.28 -14.28
CA ILE A 56 -10.79 -3.54 -13.62
C ILE A 56 -10.37 -4.72 -14.51
N GLY A 57 -10.65 -4.65 -15.81
CA GLY A 57 -10.21 -5.65 -16.77
C GLY A 57 -8.69 -5.84 -16.80
N SER A 58 -7.91 -4.76 -16.81
CA SER A 58 -6.44 -4.87 -16.77
C SER A 58 -5.92 -5.45 -15.46
N GLU A 59 -6.51 -5.08 -14.32
CA GLU A 59 -6.09 -5.60 -13.01
C GLU A 59 -6.38 -7.09 -12.86
N LEU A 60 -7.52 -7.56 -13.38
CA LEU A 60 -7.83 -9.00 -13.41
C LEU A 60 -6.88 -9.76 -14.35
N GLN A 61 -6.45 -9.14 -15.46
CA GLN A 61 -5.43 -9.74 -16.33
C GLN A 61 -4.06 -9.82 -15.64
N GLU A 62 -3.64 -8.80 -14.89
CA GLU A 62 -2.41 -8.86 -14.10
C GLU A 62 -2.51 -9.89 -12.97
N LEU A 63 -3.68 -10.02 -12.34
CA LEU A 63 -3.96 -11.08 -11.37
C LEU A 63 -3.81 -12.47 -11.99
N GLN A 64 -4.39 -12.69 -13.17
CA GLN A 64 -4.26 -13.95 -13.90
C GLN A 64 -2.79 -14.24 -14.27
N LYS A 65 -2.06 -13.26 -14.80
CA LYS A 65 -0.63 -13.40 -15.13
C LYS A 65 0.21 -13.77 -13.90
N MET A 66 -0.13 -13.22 -12.74
CA MET A 66 0.53 -13.50 -11.48
C MET A 66 0.27 -14.93 -10.99
N ILE A 67 -0.95 -15.46 -11.21
CA ILE A 67 -1.26 -16.87 -10.93
C ILE A 67 -0.53 -17.79 -11.92
N ASP A 68 -0.54 -17.44 -13.21
CA ASP A 68 0.11 -18.22 -14.27
C ASP A 68 1.63 -18.29 -14.11
N SER A 69 2.25 -17.30 -13.45
CA SER A 69 3.69 -17.25 -13.18
C SER A 69 4.13 -17.97 -11.90
N LEU A 70 3.20 -18.55 -11.14
CA LEU A 70 3.54 -19.37 -9.97
C LEU A 70 4.29 -20.63 -10.37
N ALA A 71 5.08 -21.18 -9.45
CA ALA A 71 5.83 -22.43 -9.67
C ALA A 71 4.89 -23.62 -9.96
N SER A 72 3.72 -23.66 -9.30
CA SER A 72 2.65 -24.61 -9.60
C SER A 72 1.29 -23.90 -9.62
N PRO A 73 0.84 -23.38 -10.78
CA PRO A 73 -0.45 -22.70 -10.90
C PRO A 73 -1.66 -23.62 -10.66
N GLN A 74 -1.44 -24.94 -10.67
CA GLN A 74 -2.48 -25.95 -10.42
C GLN A 74 -2.55 -26.38 -8.94
N ASP A 75 -1.60 -25.96 -8.11
CA ASP A 75 -1.63 -26.23 -6.67
C ASP A 75 -2.52 -25.18 -5.98
N PRO A 76 -3.72 -25.55 -5.49
CA PRO A 76 -4.64 -24.61 -4.85
C PRO A 76 -4.04 -23.94 -3.62
N THR A 77 -3.08 -24.60 -2.95
CA THR A 77 -2.40 -24.05 -1.77
C THR A 77 -1.55 -22.84 -2.17
N GLN A 78 -0.73 -22.99 -3.22
CA GLN A 78 0.11 -21.90 -3.72
C GLN A 78 -0.72 -20.73 -4.26
N VAL A 79 -1.79 -21.03 -5.00
CA VAL A 79 -2.71 -20.02 -5.51
C VAL A 79 -3.38 -19.26 -4.35
N SER A 80 -3.88 -19.98 -3.34
CA SER A 80 -4.50 -19.35 -2.17
C SER A 80 -3.54 -18.44 -1.41
N GLN A 81 -2.28 -18.85 -1.25
CA GLN A 81 -1.25 -18.04 -0.61
C GLN A 81 -0.92 -16.78 -1.40
N ALA A 82 -0.79 -16.88 -2.72
CA ALA A 82 -0.54 -15.74 -3.59
C ALA A 82 -1.70 -14.75 -3.58
N LEU A 83 -2.94 -15.24 -3.64
CA LEU A 83 -4.15 -14.42 -3.54
C LEU A 83 -4.26 -13.72 -2.19
N LEU A 84 -4.01 -14.42 -1.08
CA LEU A 84 -4.02 -13.83 0.25
C LEU A 84 -2.99 -12.72 0.38
N LEU A 85 -1.75 -12.94 -0.07
CA LEU A 85 -0.72 -11.91 -0.06
C LEU A 85 -1.07 -10.72 -0.95
N ARG A 86 -1.65 -10.97 -2.13
CA ARG A 86 -2.13 -9.90 -3.02
C ARG A 86 -3.19 -9.06 -2.34
N ARG A 87 -4.17 -9.69 -1.69
CA ARG A 87 -5.19 -9.01 -0.88
C ARG A 87 -4.52 -8.17 0.22
N GLU A 88 -3.63 -8.74 1.03
CA GLU A 88 -2.97 -7.98 2.09
C GLU A 88 -2.21 -6.75 1.56
N VAL A 89 -1.51 -6.89 0.45
CA VAL A 89 -0.75 -5.79 -0.18
C VAL A 89 -1.68 -4.67 -0.65
N ILE A 90 -2.78 -4.95 -1.36
CA ILE A 90 -3.67 -3.88 -1.88
C ILE A 90 -4.38 -3.12 -0.74
N PHE A 91 -4.74 -3.81 0.35
CA PHE A 91 -5.36 -3.15 1.50
C PHE A 91 -4.34 -2.32 2.30
N LEU A 92 -3.12 -2.82 2.48
CA LEU A 92 -2.03 -2.06 3.12
C LEU A 92 -1.59 -0.85 2.30
N GLN A 93 -1.64 -0.95 0.96
CA GLN A 93 -1.40 0.16 0.06
C GLN A 93 -2.40 1.29 0.31
N PHE A 94 -3.69 0.96 0.34
CA PHE A 94 -4.74 1.93 0.59
C PHE A 94 -4.64 2.56 1.99
N ASP A 95 -4.48 1.75 3.04
CA ASP A 95 -4.32 2.25 4.43
C ASP A 95 -3.12 3.18 4.54
N THR A 96 -1.96 2.80 4.00
CA THR A 96 -0.76 3.64 4.03
C THR A 96 -0.95 4.95 3.27
N ALA A 97 -1.56 4.91 2.09
CA ALA A 97 -1.81 6.10 1.28
C ALA A 97 -2.77 7.08 1.99
N VAL A 98 -3.90 6.61 2.50
CA VAL A 98 -4.88 7.42 3.22
C VAL A 98 -4.30 7.99 4.50
N ARG A 99 -3.68 7.14 5.34
CA ARG A 99 -3.21 7.52 6.67
C ARG A 99 -2.02 8.47 6.64
N HIS A 100 -1.15 8.34 5.65
CA HIS A 100 0.12 9.05 5.63
C HIS A 100 0.29 9.97 4.41
N LEU A 101 0.20 9.45 3.19
CA LEU A 101 0.51 10.24 1.99
C LEU A 101 -0.52 11.35 1.74
N ILE A 102 -1.80 11.01 1.66
CA ILE A 102 -2.90 11.96 1.38
C ILE A 102 -2.96 13.04 2.45
N ARG A 103 -2.94 12.65 3.72
CA ARG A 103 -2.94 13.59 4.86
C ARG A 103 -1.75 14.54 4.82
N ARG A 104 -0.54 14.01 4.57
CA ARG A 104 0.67 14.83 4.47
C ARG A 104 0.60 15.81 3.30
N THR A 105 0.09 15.40 2.15
CA THR A 105 -0.06 16.27 0.99
C THR A 105 -1.03 17.41 1.26
N PHE A 106 -2.15 17.17 1.93
CA PHE A 106 -3.06 18.24 2.32
C PHE A 106 -2.47 19.19 3.37
N LEU A 107 -1.74 18.69 4.36
CA LEU A 107 -1.02 19.54 5.32
C LEU A 107 0.05 20.40 4.65
N ALA A 108 0.85 19.81 3.75
CA ALA A 108 1.89 20.51 3.01
C ALA A 108 1.30 21.61 2.10
N ALA A 109 0.12 21.37 1.53
CA ALA A 109 -0.62 22.36 0.76
C ALA A 109 -1.38 23.39 1.62
N GLY A 110 -1.36 23.27 2.95
CA GLY A 110 -2.14 24.13 3.86
C GLY A 110 -3.65 23.91 3.80
N ASN A 111 -4.12 22.81 3.19
CA ASN A 111 -5.54 22.48 3.06
C ASN A 111 -6.05 21.77 4.34
N ALA A 112 -6.19 22.54 5.42
CA ALA A 112 -6.68 22.04 6.71
C ALA A 112 -8.07 21.38 6.63
N PRO A 113 -9.06 21.90 5.87
CA PRO A 113 -10.36 21.23 5.73
C PRO A 113 -10.26 19.82 5.13
N ALA A 114 -9.49 19.64 4.05
CA ALA A 114 -9.31 18.32 3.43
C ALA A 114 -8.53 17.36 4.35
N TYR A 115 -7.49 17.85 5.03
CA TYR A 115 -6.77 17.08 6.04
C TYR A 115 -7.69 16.57 7.15
N GLN A 116 -8.56 17.44 7.69
CA GLN A 116 -9.50 17.05 8.74
C GLN A 116 -10.53 16.04 8.24
N SER A 117 -11.10 16.26 7.05
CA SER A 117 -12.06 15.32 6.44
C SER A 117 -11.47 13.92 6.30
N VAL A 118 -10.22 13.79 5.83
CA VAL A 118 -9.55 12.49 5.72
C VAL A 118 -9.21 11.92 7.10
N THR A 119 -8.78 12.75 8.05
CA THR A 119 -8.44 12.33 9.41
C THR A 119 -9.66 11.76 10.16
N ASP A 120 -10.81 12.43 10.07
CA ASP A 120 -12.07 11.97 10.64
C ASP A 120 -12.58 10.71 9.92
N GLY A 121 -12.56 10.74 8.58
CA GLY A 121 -13.02 9.64 7.74
C GLY A 121 -12.23 8.35 7.96
N MET A 122 -10.90 8.44 8.05
CA MET A 122 -10.03 7.27 8.20
C MET A 122 -10.17 6.56 9.55
N TYR A 123 -10.60 7.27 10.61
CA TYR A 123 -10.79 6.68 11.94
C TYR A 123 -11.89 5.62 11.92
N HIS A 124 -12.90 5.80 11.08
CA HIS A 124 -14.01 4.86 10.91
C HIS A 124 -13.86 3.98 9.67
N GLY A 125 -13.30 4.52 8.58
CA GLY A 125 -13.20 3.81 7.30
C GLY A 125 -12.06 2.80 7.23
N LEU A 126 -10.90 3.04 7.87
CA LEU A 126 -9.76 2.12 7.77
C LEU A 126 -9.83 0.87 8.67
N PRO A 127 -10.36 0.90 9.92
CA PRO A 127 -10.38 -0.29 10.77
C PRO A 127 -11.03 -1.53 10.14
N PRO A 128 -12.20 -1.44 9.45
CA PRO A 128 -12.80 -2.59 8.77
C PRO A 128 -12.01 -3.10 7.57
N LEU A 129 -11.10 -2.28 7.01
CA LEU A 129 -10.23 -2.65 5.90
C LEU A 129 -8.95 -3.36 6.37
N SER A 130 -8.73 -3.42 7.68
CA SER A 130 -7.52 -4.01 8.25
C SER A 130 -7.75 -5.46 8.65
N ASN A 131 -6.66 -6.23 8.74
CA ASN A 131 -6.70 -7.58 9.34
C ASN A 131 -6.79 -7.53 10.87
N ALA A 132 -7.23 -6.40 11.45
CA ALA A 132 -7.42 -6.30 12.88
C ALA A 132 -8.65 -7.11 13.28
N LEU A 133 -8.53 -7.80 14.40
CA LEU A 133 -9.63 -8.55 14.96
C LEU A 133 -10.67 -7.59 15.50
N VAL A 134 -11.77 -7.46 14.78
CA VAL A 134 -12.92 -6.71 15.26
C VAL A 134 -13.57 -7.55 16.35
N LYS A 135 -13.61 -7.00 17.57
CA LYS A 135 -14.29 -7.65 18.70
C LYS A 135 -15.79 -7.70 18.40
N SER A 136 -16.27 -8.83 17.94
CA SER A 136 -17.70 -9.14 17.93
C SER A 136 -18.25 -9.14 19.37
N ILE A 137 -19.53 -8.84 19.56
CA ILE A 137 -20.21 -9.03 20.84
C ILE A 137 -20.03 -10.48 21.36
N PHE A 138 -19.91 -11.43 20.43
CA PHE A 138 -19.64 -12.85 20.71
C PHE A 138 -18.16 -13.15 20.98
N ALA A 139 -17.23 -12.28 20.58
CA ALA A 139 -15.79 -12.47 20.83
C ALA A 139 -15.46 -12.46 22.34
N SER A 140 -16.26 -11.77 23.15
CA SER A 140 -16.15 -11.80 24.61
C SER A 140 -16.46 -13.17 25.23
N GLN A 141 -17.31 -13.97 24.56
CA GLN A 141 -17.71 -15.31 24.99
C GLN A 141 -16.69 -16.38 24.59
N LEU A 142 -15.75 -16.03 23.70
CA LEU A 142 -14.80 -16.94 23.07
C LEU A 142 -13.36 -16.38 23.16
N SER A 143 -12.92 -16.06 24.38
CA SER A 143 -11.56 -15.54 24.63
C SER A 143 -10.49 -16.64 24.50
N LEU A 144 -9.28 -16.27 24.08
CA LEU A 144 -8.14 -17.19 24.15
C LEU A 144 -7.60 -17.21 25.59
N PRO A 145 -7.18 -18.38 26.10
CA PRO A 145 -6.40 -18.42 27.32
C PRO A 145 -5.08 -17.67 27.08
N GLN A 146 -4.79 -16.70 27.94
CA GLN A 146 -3.49 -16.04 27.95
C GLN A 146 -2.39 -17.09 28.20
N PRO A 147 -1.23 -17.02 27.54
CA PRO A 147 -0.71 -15.88 26.75
C PRO A 147 -0.95 -15.99 25.23
N LEU A 148 -1.84 -16.85 24.74
CA LEU A 148 -2.00 -17.07 23.31
C LEU A 148 -2.54 -15.84 22.59
N ASP A 149 -1.73 -15.27 21.68
CA ASP A 149 -2.16 -14.22 20.76
C ASP A 149 -3.11 -14.82 19.71
N PRO A 150 -4.28 -14.20 19.50
CA PRO A 150 -5.15 -14.48 18.37
C PRO A 150 -4.53 -14.74 17.00
N GLN A 151 -3.49 -13.99 16.61
CA GLN A 151 -2.86 -14.08 15.29
C GLN A 151 -1.74 -15.11 15.24
N ASN A 152 -1.44 -15.79 16.35
CA ASN A 152 -0.42 -16.83 16.40
C ASN A 152 -0.88 -18.08 15.64
N LEU A 153 -0.02 -18.62 14.78
CA LEU A 153 -0.25 -19.88 14.06
C LEU A 153 -0.68 -21.02 15.00
N GLN A 154 -0.10 -21.07 16.20
CA GLN A 154 -0.46 -22.07 17.21
C GLN A 154 -1.90 -21.87 17.74
N ALA A 155 -2.34 -20.62 17.88
CA ALA A 155 -3.72 -20.31 18.27
C ALA A 155 -4.71 -20.69 17.16
N SER A 156 -4.36 -20.47 15.88
CA SER A 156 -5.18 -20.87 14.73
C SER A 156 -5.35 -22.39 14.62
N VAL A 157 -4.32 -23.17 14.97
CA VAL A 157 -4.38 -24.64 14.98
C VAL A 157 -5.21 -25.17 16.15
N LEU A 158 -5.04 -24.61 17.34
CA LEU A 158 -5.70 -25.09 18.56
C LEU A 158 -7.15 -24.60 18.69
N PHE A 159 -7.46 -23.42 18.13
CA PHE A 159 -8.77 -22.76 18.23
C PHE A 159 -9.27 -22.34 16.84
N PRO A 160 -9.51 -23.29 15.92
CA PRO A 160 -9.84 -22.99 14.51
C PRO A 160 -11.17 -22.23 14.33
N TRP A 161 -12.05 -22.26 15.33
CA TRP A 161 -13.27 -21.43 15.38
C TRP A 161 -12.96 -19.92 15.45
N ARG A 162 -11.71 -19.52 15.68
CA ARG A 162 -11.28 -18.11 15.63
C ARG A 162 -11.45 -17.45 14.27
N ALA A 163 -11.37 -18.23 13.19
CA ALA A 163 -11.67 -17.74 11.84
C ALA A 163 -13.08 -17.15 11.71
N PHE A 164 -14.01 -17.48 12.61
CA PHE A 164 -15.36 -16.90 12.67
C PHE A 164 -15.42 -15.50 13.33
N LEU A 165 -14.35 -15.09 14.02
CA LEU A 165 -14.25 -13.79 14.72
C LEU A 165 -13.41 -12.77 13.94
N GLU A 166 -12.66 -13.20 12.93
CA GLU A 166 -11.88 -12.30 12.06
C GLU A 166 -12.74 -11.86 10.88
N ASP A 167 -12.68 -10.57 10.53
CA ASP A 167 -13.22 -10.11 9.25
C ASP A 167 -12.33 -10.66 8.13
N GLY A 168 -12.89 -11.50 7.26
CA GLY A 168 -12.12 -12.23 6.24
C GLY A 168 -11.42 -13.53 6.70
N GLY A 169 -11.79 -14.10 7.84
CA GLY A 169 -11.26 -15.41 8.28
C GLY A 169 -11.67 -16.59 7.38
N LEU A 170 -10.99 -17.73 7.52
CA LEU A 170 -11.18 -18.97 6.71
C LEU A 170 -12.62 -19.49 6.62
N PHE A 171 -13.50 -19.06 7.53
CA PHE A 171 -14.89 -19.46 7.54
C PHE A 171 -15.79 -18.24 7.84
N PRO A 172 -16.58 -17.77 6.86
CA PRO A 172 -17.47 -16.63 7.06
C PRO A 172 -18.71 -17.08 7.84
N VAL A 173 -18.77 -16.81 9.15
CA VAL A 173 -19.99 -17.09 9.96
C VAL A 173 -20.96 -15.91 10.05
N MET A 174 -20.67 -14.79 9.40
CA MET A 174 -21.60 -13.66 9.34
C MET A 174 -21.74 -13.14 7.90
N SER A 175 -22.36 -13.95 7.02
CA SER A 175 -22.74 -13.56 5.66
C SER A 175 -23.97 -12.63 5.63
N SER A 176 -24.03 -11.64 6.53
CA SER A 176 -25.19 -10.75 6.66
C SER A 176 -24.83 -9.28 6.80
N SER A 177 -23.58 -8.90 6.52
CA SER A 177 -23.28 -7.52 6.17
C SER A 177 -23.17 -7.42 4.64
N PRO A 178 -23.87 -6.48 3.97
CA PRO A 178 -23.51 -6.14 2.60
C PRO A 178 -22.02 -5.76 2.56
N ASP A 179 -21.37 -5.98 1.42
CA ASP A 179 -19.98 -5.59 1.21
C ASP A 179 -19.77 -4.12 1.62
N THR A 180 -19.19 -3.91 2.80
CA THR A 180 -18.96 -2.57 3.35
C THR A 180 -17.70 -1.94 2.78
N LEU A 181 -16.94 -2.64 1.94
CA LEU A 181 -15.66 -2.17 1.40
C LEU A 181 -15.81 -0.84 0.69
N GLU A 182 -16.80 -0.74 -0.20
CA GLU A 182 -17.12 0.50 -0.91
C GLU A 182 -17.41 1.65 0.08
N TYR A 183 -18.29 1.40 1.04
CA TYR A 183 -18.67 2.38 2.06
C TYR A 183 -17.46 2.83 2.89
N ASN A 184 -16.63 1.89 3.33
CA ASN A 184 -15.46 2.16 4.16
C ASN A 184 -14.37 2.94 3.39
N MET A 185 -14.13 2.61 2.13
CA MET A 185 -13.23 3.36 1.26
C MET A 185 -13.78 4.77 0.98
N GLN A 186 -15.09 4.90 0.73
CA GLN A 186 -15.75 6.20 0.55
C GLN A 186 -15.68 7.05 1.81
N LEU A 187 -15.88 6.48 3.00
CA LEU A 187 -15.75 7.19 4.27
C LEU A 187 -14.37 7.85 4.43
N CYS A 188 -13.30 7.17 4.01
CA CYS A 188 -11.94 7.69 4.10
C CYS A 188 -11.73 8.99 3.30
N LEU A 189 -12.46 9.17 2.21
CA LEU A 189 -12.31 10.29 1.27
C LEU A 189 -13.58 11.15 1.16
N CYS A 190 -14.55 10.91 2.04
CA CYS A 190 -15.80 11.65 2.02
C CYS A 190 -15.53 13.12 2.36
N ARG A 191 -16.41 14.02 1.88
CA ARG A 191 -16.32 15.47 2.10
C ARG A 191 -15.09 16.15 1.48
N LEU A 192 -14.31 15.45 0.67
CA LEU A 192 -13.32 16.07 -0.21
C LEU A 192 -14.03 16.76 -1.38
N SER A 193 -13.51 17.91 -1.80
CA SER A 193 -13.94 18.55 -3.05
C SER A 193 -13.47 17.73 -4.26
N ASP A 194 -14.07 17.92 -5.44
CA ASP A 194 -13.61 17.26 -6.68
C ASP A 194 -12.11 17.49 -6.96
N ARG A 195 -11.60 18.66 -6.59
CA ARG A 195 -10.17 19.00 -6.71
C ARG A 195 -9.33 18.20 -5.74
N ASP A 196 -9.74 18.12 -4.47
CA ASP A 196 -9.00 17.40 -3.44
C ASP A 196 -9.06 15.89 -3.65
N LEU A 197 -10.19 15.39 -4.17
CA LEU A 197 -10.34 14.00 -4.57
C LEU A 197 -9.33 13.62 -5.67
N LYS A 198 -9.07 14.51 -6.64
CA LYS A 198 -8.00 14.30 -7.64
C LYS A 198 -6.60 14.29 -7.04
N VAL A 199 -6.35 15.10 -6.00
CA VAL A 199 -5.07 15.05 -5.26
C VAL A 199 -4.93 13.72 -4.53
N ALA A 200 -5.98 13.28 -3.83
CA ALA A 200 -6.01 11.99 -3.15
C ALA A 200 -5.80 10.81 -4.13
N HIS A 201 -6.43 10.88 -5.30
CA HIS A 201 -6.19 9.92 -6.38
C HIS A 201 -4.72 9.89 -6.81
N GLY A 202 -4.11 11.07 -7.00
CA GLY A 202 -2.70 11.20 -7.37
C GLY A 202 -1.76 10.52 -6.38
N GLU A 203 -2.04 10.65 -5.08
CA GLU A 203 -1.26 9.97 -4.02
C GLU A 203 -1.46 8.44 -4.04
N LEU A 204 -2.67 7.94 -4.30
CA LEU A 204 -2.94 6.51 -4.46
C LEU A 204 -2.20 5.92 -5.66
N VAL A 205 -2.19 6.62 -6.79
CA VAL A 205 -1.42 6.22 -7.98
C VAL A 205 0.09 6.31 -7.70
N GLY A 206 0.54 7.38 -7.05
CA GLY A 206 1.93 7.56 -6.64
C GLY A 206 2.43 6.42 -5.75
N MET A 207 1.59 5.97 -4.82
CA MET A 207 1.87 4.82 -3.96
C MET A 207 2.08 3.54 -4.76
N GLN A 208 1.24 3.27 -5.76
CA GLN A 208 1.39 2.10 -6.63
C GLN A 208 2.70 2.14 -7.43
N LEU A 209 3.05 3.31 -7.99
CA LEU A 209 4.31 3.48 -8.73
C LEU A 209 5.52 3.26 -7.85
N LEU A 210 5.52 3.84 -6.64
CA LEU A 210 6.58 3.67 -5.65
C LEU A 210 6.80 2.20 -5.31
N LEU A 211 5.73 1.42 -5.13
CA LEU A 211 5.87 -0.01 -4.85
C LEU A 211 6.39 -0.80 -6.05
N GLY A 212 6.08 -0.37 -7.27
CA GLY A 212 6.73 -0.87 -8.48
C GLY A 212 8.25 -0.68 -8.42
N ASP A 213 8.71 0.51 -8.00
CA ASP A 213 10.13 0.82 -7.89
C ASP A 213 10.82 0.11 -6.71
N VAL A 214 10.12 -0.09 -5.59
CA VAL A 214 10.58 -0.90 -4.44
C VAL A 214 10.84 -2.34 -4.86
N ILE A 215 9.94 -2.92 -5.66
CA ILE A 215 10.15 -4.25 -6.23
C ILE A 215 11.41 -4.23 -7.11
N LEU A 216 11.51 -3.30 -8.06
CA LEU A 216 12.65 -3.20 -8.99
C LEU A 216 14.00 -3.04 -8.28
N SER A 217 14.06 -2.21 -7.25
CA SER A 217 15.28 -1.99 -6.45
C SER A 217 15.69 -3.24 -5.67
N SER A 218 14.74 -4.01 -5.14
CA SER A 218 15.04 -5.29 -4.47
C SER A 218 15.70 -6.31 -5.41
N TYR A 219 15.31 -6.35 -6.69
CA TYR A 219 15.94 -7.24 -7.68
C TYR A 219 17.40 -6.89 -7.93
N HIS A 220 17.72 -5.60 -8.01
CA HIS A 220 19.10 -5.15 -8.19
C HIS A 220 19.98 -5.55 -7.00
N MET A 221 19.46 -5.51 -5.77
CA MET A 221 20.20 -5.97 -4.59
C MET A 221 20.39 -7.50 -4.53
N ILE A 222 19.46 -8.29 -5.08
CA ILE A 222 19.52 -9.77 -5.06
C ILE A 222 20.40 -10.32 -6.20
N MET A 223 20.50 -9.63 -7.33
CA MET A 223 21.30 -10.06 -8.50
C MET A 223 22.75 -9.56 -8.49
N GLU A 224 23.12 -8.65 -7.58
CA GLU A 224 24.52 -8.32 -7.31
C GLU A 224 25.17 -9.41 -6.45
N ASP A 225 25.48 -10.55 -7.08
CA ASP A 225 26.49 -11.48 -6.58
C ASP A 225 27.87 -10.77 -6.66
N PRO A 226 28.67 -10.69 -5.57
CA PRO A 226 29.96 -10.00 -5.56
C PRO A 226 30.97 -10.56 -6.58
N SER A 227 30.70 -11.72 -7.16
CA SER A 227 31.59 -12.44 -8.07
C SER A 227 31.71 -11.84 -9.48
N ARG A 228 30.89 -10.84 -9.85
CA ARG A 228 30.85 -10.30 -11.23
C ARG A 228 31.42 -8.89 -11.44
N GLN A 229 32.06 -8.29 -10.43
CA GLN A 229 32.75 -6.99 -10.57
C GLN A 229 34.10 -7.05 -11.33
N GLN A 230 34.45 -8.18 -11.93
CA GLN A 230 35.71 -8.33 -12.66
C GLN A 230 35.53 -8.84 -14.09
N ALA A 231 34.75 -8.15 -14.93
CA ALA A 231 35.02 -8.13 -16.38
C ALA A 231 34.24 -7.04 -17.12
N THR A 232 35.00 -6.27 -17.89
CA THR A 232 34.61 -5.48 -19.08
C THR A 232 33.83 -4.17 -18.88
N LEU A 233 34.65 -3.14 -18.67
CA LEU A 233 34.59 -1.82 -19.32
C LEU A 233 34.07 -1.86 -20.77
N ASP A 234 33.39 -0.78 -21.16
CA ASP A 234 33.04 -0.31 -22.51
C ASP A 234 31.73 -0.77 -23.19
N LYS A 235 30.70 0.09 -23.17
CA LYS A 235 30.35 1.00 -24.29
C LYS A 235 29.02 1.73 -24.08
N HIS A 236 29.04 3.02 -24.41
CA HIS A 236 27.91 3.95 -24.47
C HIS A 236 26.73 3.44 -25.31
N SER A 237 25.50 3.62 -24.79
CA SER A 237 24.29 3.81 -25.61
C SER A 237 23.23 4.56 -24.79
N GLN A 238 22.97 5.81 -25.17
CA GLN A 238 21.82 6.61 -24.72
C GLN A 238 20.53 6.08 -25.37
N PRO A 239 19.39 6.04 -24.66
CA PRO A 239 18.09 6.00 -25.30
C PRO A 239 17.42 7.38 -25.33
N ASP A 240 17.10 7.76 -26.56
CA ASP A 240 16.39 8.96 -27.01
C ASP A 240 15.03 9.17 -26.30
N LEU A 241 14.83 10.36 -25.73
CA LEU A 241 13.62 10.80 -25.02
C LEU A 241 12.77 11.66 -25.95
N SER A 242 12.04 11.03 -26.86
CA SER A 242 11.02 11.74 -27.65
C SER A 242 9.77 10.89 -27.88
N ARG A 243 8.86 10.91 -26.91
CA ARG A 243 7.42 10.64 -27.14
C ARG A 243 6.59 11.16 -25.98
N VAL A 244 5.68 12.07 -26.30
CA VAL A 244 4.65 12.62 -25.41
C VAL A 244 3.80 11.47 -24.84
N PRO A 245 3.60 11.34 -23.51
CA PRO A 245 2.73 10.31 -22.96
C PRO A 245 1.27 10.77 -23.04
N GLY A 246 0.46 10.04 -23.82
CA GLY A 246 -1.00 10.06 -23.65
C GLY A 246 -1.41 9.42 -22.32
N PHE A 247 -2.52 9.89 -21.77
CA PHE A 247 -3.14 9.42 -20.52
C PHE A 247 -3.25 7.88 -20.50
N ARG A 248 -2.64 7.23 -19.51
CA ARG A 248 -2.73 5.76 -19.29
C ARG A 248 -3.53 5.50 -18.02
N SER A 249 -4.22 4.35 -18.01
CA SER A 249 -4.98 3.85 -16.87
C SER A 249 -4.13 3.88 -15.58
N PRO A 250 -4.68 4.35 -14.45
CA PRO A 250 -3.97 4.58 -13.18
C PRO A 250 -3.32 3.32 -12.58
N PHE A 251 -3.70 2.13 -13.05
CA PHE A 251 -3.22 0.85 -12.55
C PHE A 251 -2.28 0.09 -13.50
N GLN A 252 -1.97 0.65 -14.69
CA GLN A 252 -0.96 0.01 -15.53
C GLN A 252 0.40 0.07 -14.83
N SER A 253 0.87 -1.10 -14.40
CA SER A 253 2.28 -1.27 -14.10
C SER A 253 3.08 -0.73 -15.29
N SER A 254 4.11 0.06 -15.01
CA SER A 254 5.05 0.53 -16.04
C SER A 254 5.37 -0.63 -16.99
N PRO A 255 5.47 -0.42 -18.31
CA PRO A 255 5.88 -1.48 -19.24
C PRO A 255 7.20 -2.17 -18.84
N LYS A 256 8.00 -1.51 -17.98
CA LYS A 256 9.21 -2.09 -17.36
C LYS A 256 8.89 -2.98 -16.15
N ALA A 257 7.90 -2.64 -15.31
CA ALA A 257 7.48 -3.46 -14.17
C ALA A 257 6.74 -4.74 -14.61
N SER A 258 5.85 -4.68 -15.62
CA SER A 258 5.18 -5.86 -16.19
C SER A 258 6.13 -6.79 -16.95
N ARG A 259 7.21 -6.27 -17.55
CA ARG A 259 8.24 -7.08 -18.20
C ARG A 259 9.17 -7.79 -17.22
N LEU A 260 9.26 -7.35 -15.96
CA LEU A 260 10.22 -7.86 -14.99
C LEU A 260 9.60 -8.79 -13.93
N LEU A 261 8.28 -8.76 -13.76
CA LEU A 261 7.51 -9.90 -13.25
C LEU A 261 7.67 -11.18 -14.10
N ARG A 262 8.34 -11.09 -15.25
CA ARG A 262 8.70 -12.20 -16.14
C ARG A 262 10.07 -12.84 -15.80
N GLY A 263 10.85 -12.24 -14.90
CA GLY A 263 12.10 -12.81 -14.37
C GLY A 263 11.85 -13.82 -13.24
N PRO A 264 12.80 -14.72 -12.92
CA PRO A 264 12.60 -15.84 -12.00
C PRO A 264 12.57 -15.39 -10.53
N CYS A 265 11.51 -14.69 -10.15
CA CYS A 265 11.15 -14.47 -8.76
C CYS A 265 9.71 -14.89 -8.56
N ASN A 266 9.53 -15.78 -7.59
CA ASN A 266 8.23 -16.28 -7.21
C ASN A 266 7.33 -15.09 -6.85
N ALA A 267 6.18 -14.93 -7.51
CA ALA A 267 5.23 -13.85 -7.23
C ALA A 267 4.89 -13.76 -5.74
N VAL A 268 4.84 -14.90 -5.04
CA VAL A 268 4.68 -15.00 -3.58
C VAL A 268 5.78 -14.24 -2.83
N MET A 269 7.05 -14.38 -3.23
CA MET A 269 8.17 -13.67 -2.59
C MET A 269 8.07 -12.16 -2.80
N SER A 270 7.75 -11.72 -4.02
CA SER A 270 7.57 -10.30 -4.33
C SER A 270 6.44 -9.68 -3.50
N LEU A 271 5.30 -10.38 -3.38
CA LEU A 271 4.17 -9.92 -2.58
C LEU A 271 4.47 -9.93 -1.08
N ALA A 272 5.15 -10.96 -0.57
CA ALA A 272 5.59 -11.04 0.82
C ALA A 272 6.58 -9.91 1.18
N PHE A 273 7.48 -9.58 0.26
CA PHE A 273 8.40 -8.45 0.41
C PHE A 273 7.64 -7.12 0.47
N LEU A 274 6.72 -6.87 -0.47
CA LEU A 274 5.87 -5.67 -0.45
C LEU A 274 5.07 -5.54 0.84
N ARG A 275 4.44 -6.63 1.29
CA ARG A 275 3.72 -6.63 2.57
C ARG A 275 4.64 -6.22 3.72
N SER A 276 5.83 -6.81 3.79
CA SER A 276 6.81 -6.52 4.84
C SER A 276 7.26 -5.05 4.80
N PHE A 277 7.57 -4.53 3.61
CA PHE A 277 7.91 -3.14 3.40
C PHE A 277 6.80 -2.18 3.86
N LEU A 278 5.53 -2.48 3.52
CA LEU A 278 4.39 -1.65 3.92
C LEU A 278 4.16 -1.67 5.43
N VAL A 279 4.30 -2.83 6.07
CA VAL A 279 4.20 -2.94 7.53
C VAL A 279 5.30 -2.13 8.22
N LEU A 280 6.54 -2.25 7.75
CA LEU A 280 7.67 -1.49 8.28
C LEU A 280 7.48 0.01 8.06
N TRP A 281 7.00 0.42 6.89
CA TRP A 281 6.71 1.83 6.62
C TRP A 281 5.65 2.36 7.59
N LYS A 282 4.54 1.65 7.78
CA LYS A 282 3.51 2.04 8.76
C LYS A 282 4.08 2.19 10.17
N GLN A 283 4.95 1.28 10.60
CA GLN A 283 5.63 1.37 11.89
C GLN A 283 6.55 2.59 11.98
N LEU A 284 7.31 2.88 10.92
CA LEU A 284 8.16 4.07 10.83
C LEU A 284 7.34 5.36 10.93
N GLU A 285 6.18 5.45 10.26
CA GLU A 285 5.33 6.65 10.36
C GLU A 285 4.76 6.82 11.78
N VAL A 286 4.37 5.74 12.45
CA VAL A 286 3.95 5.80 13.87
C VAL A 286 5.10 6.27 14.76
N LEU A 287 6.32 5.75 14.56
CA LEU A 287 7.50 6.18 15.31
C LEU A 287 7.79 7.66 15.09
N LYS A 288 7.71 8.11 13.83
CA LYS A 288 7.92 9.48 13.40
C LYS A 288 6.92 10.45 14.04
N GLU A 289 5.64 10.09 14.10
CA GLU A 289 4.63 10.88 14.81
C GLU A 289 4.92 10.98 16.32
N HIS A 290 5.31 9.88 16.96
CA HIS A 290 5.66 9.88 18.39
C HIS A 290 6.91 10.73 18.68
N TRP A 291 7.94 10.60 17.85
CA TRP A 291 9.14 11.41 17.93
C TRP A 291 8.81 12.91 17.80
N GLY A 292 7.93 13.27 16.86
CA GLY A 292 7.45 14.64 16.69
C GLY A 292 6.75 15.20 17.92
N ARG A 293 5.81 14.42 18.49
CA ARG A 293 5.10 14.77 19.73
C ARG A 293 6.04 15.03 20.91
N LEU A 294 7.06 14.17 21.06
CA LEU A 294 8.06 14.30 22.12
C LEU A 294 8.92 15.56 21.93
N LYS A 295 9.36 15.86 20.71
CA LYS A 295 10.20 17.03 20.41
C LYS A 295 9.43 18.35 20.59
N LEU A 296 8.15 18.39 20.24
CA LEU A 296 7.30 19.59 20.28
C LEU A 296 6.49 19.75 21.58
N ARG A 297 6.79 18.95 22.62
CA ARG A 297 6.18 19.03 23.97
C ARG A 297 4.64 19.00 23.97
N GLY A 298 4.02 18.27 23.04
CA GLY A 298 2.57 18.02 23.04
C GLY A 298 1.67 19.22 22.68
N GLN A 299 2.15 20.20 21.89
CA GLN A 299 1.25 21.15 21.24
C GLN A 299 0.26 20.43 20.30
N ASP A 300 -0.96 20.95 20.14
CA ASP A 300 -2.03 20.32 19.36
C ASP A 300 -1.55 19.87 17.97
N ASN A 301 -1.67 18.55 17.75
CA ASN A 301 -1.04 17.82 16.63
C ASN A 301 -1.62 18.18 15.25
N ASP A 302 -2.81 18.77 15.22
CA ASP A 302 -3.60 18.97 13.99
C ASP A 302 -3.56 20.40 13.44
N SER A 303 -2.56 21.18 13.84
CA SER A 303 -2.33 22.50 13.26
C SER A 303 -1.34 22.44 12.10
N VAL A 304 -1.63 23.20 11.03
CA VAL A 304 -0.67 23.46 9.94
C VAL A 304 0.65 24.03 10.49
N SER A 305 0.59 24.78 11.59
CA SER A 305 1.77 25.31 12.28
C SER A 305 2.63 24.21 12.92
N PHE A 306 2.00 23.22 13.54
CA PHE A 306 2.66 22.03 14.09
C PHE A 306 3.33 21.24 12.96
N HIS A 307 2.62 20.98 11.86
CA HIS A 307 3.18 20.27 10.71
C HIS A 307 4.42 20.96 10.13
N LYS A 308 4.41 22.29 10.06
CA LYS A 308 5.56 23.07 9.58
C LYS A 308 6.76 22.94 10.51
N GLN A 309 6.59 23.17 11.81
CA GLN A 309 7.66 23.02 12.80
C GLN A 309 8.19 21.59 12.86
N PHE A 310 7.28 20.61 12.83
CA PHE A 310 7.63 19.20 12.76
C PHE A 310 8.46 18.88 11.52
N SER A 311 8.04 19.37 10.34
CA SER A 311 8.74 19.11 9.08
C SER A 311 10.13 19.75 9.04
N GLU A 312 10.28 20.95 9.62
CA GLU A 312 11.58 21.61 9.79
C GLU A 312 12.50 20.78 10.70
N LEU A 313 12.04 20.39 11.89
CA LEU A 313 12.81 19.57 12.83
C LEU A 313 13.15 18.18 12.27
N TYR A 314 12.18 17.51 11.65
CA TYR A 314 12.41 16.21 11.01
C TYR A 314 13.41 16.34 9.86
N GLY A 315 13.32 17.45 9.11
CA GLY A 315 14.26 17.84 8.07
C GLY A 315 15.69 17.89 8.57
N THR A 316 15.93 18.62 9.66
CA THR A 316 17.27 18.84 10.22
C THR A 316 17.82 17.65 11.00
N ASP A 317 17.00 17.02 11.83
CA ASP A 317 17.46 16.02 12.80
C ASP A 317 17.55 14.61 12.20
N ILE A 318 16.73 14.30 11.19
CA ILE A 318 16.59 12.94 10.66
C ILE A 318 16.82 12.91 9.15
N LEU A 319 16.04 13.66 8.37
CA LEU A 319 16.02 13.53 6.92
C LEU A 319 17.37 13.94 6.28
N TYR A 320 17.90 15.11 6.61
CA TYR A 320 19.18 15.57 6.05
C TYR A 320 20.36 14.65 6.43
N PRO A 321 20.57 14.28 7.72
CA PRO A 321 21.61 13.33 8.08
C PRO A 321 21.46 11.98 7.36
N SER A 322 20.23 11.49 7.21
CA SER A 322 19.94 10.24 6.50
C SER A 322 20.32 10.33 5.03
N MET A 323 19.89 11.39 4.33
CA MET A 323 20.17 11.58 2.91
C MET A 323 21.66 11.80 2.67
N LYS A 324 22.35 12.53 3.55
CA LYS A 324 23.80 12.72 3.52
C LYS A 324 24.56 11.40 3.73
N ALA A 325 24.12 10.58 4.67
CA ALA A 325 24.71 9.25 4.90
C ALA A 325 24.56 8.34 3.67
N ILE A 326 23.39 8.35 3.02
CA ILE A 326 23.16 7.62 1.77
C ILE A 326 24.06 8.18 0.66
N ALA A 327 24.09 9.50 0.47
CA ALA A 327 24.91 10.16 -0.55
C ALA A 327 26.40 9.80 -0.39
N ARG A 328 26.89 9.75 0.86
CA ARG A 328 28.26 9.32 1.17
C ARG A 328 28.52 7.87 0.77
N ARG A 329 27.61 6.95 1.10
CA ARG A 329 27.72 5.53 0.68
C ARG A 329 27.73 5.38 -0.83
N MET A 330 27.01 6.25 -1.54
CA MET A 330 26.96 6.27 -3.00
C MET A 330 28.13 7.02 -3.65
N GLY A 331 29.02 7.65 -2.87
CA GLY A 331 30.09 8.51 -3.39
C GLY A 331 29.60 9.80 -4.07
N LYS A 332 28.40 10.28 -3.73
CA LYS A 332 27.72 11.45 -4.31
C LYS A 332 27.46 12.57 -3.29
N GLU A 333 28.25 12.65 -2.22
CA GLU A 333 28.06 13.64 -1.15
C GLU A 333 28.13 15.08 -1.69
N ASP A 334 29.10 15.40 -2.55
CA ASP A 334 29.26 16.74 -3.12
C ASP A 334 28.09 17.15 -4.04
N GLU A 335 27.56 16.22 -4.85
CA GLU A 335 26.38 16.46 -5.70
C GLU A 335 25.16 16.74 -4.82
N PHE A 336 24.97 15.94 -3.76
CA PHE A 336 23.87 16.10 -2.83
C PHE A 336 23.92 17.48 -2.13
N GLU A 337 25.07 17.88 -1.58
CA GLU A 337 25.21 19.18 -0.91
C GLU A 337 24.98 20.36 -1.87
N SER A 338 25.46 20.26 -3.11
CA SER A 338 25.21 21.26 -4.15
C SER A 338 23.71 21.42 -4.44
N ILE A 339 22.97 20.30 -4.51
CA ILE A 339 21.51 20.31 -4.71
C ILE A 339 20.79 20.92 -3.51
N VAL A 340 21.19 20.58 -2.29
CA VAL A 340 20.58 21.13 -1.06
C VAL A 340 20.76 22.65 -1.01
N ILE A 341 21.96 23.15 -1.31
CA ILE A 341 22.27 24.58 -1.31
C ILE A 341 21.49 25.33 -2.40
N SER A 342 21.41 24.76 -3.60
CA SER A 342 20.76 25.41 -4.75
C SER A 342 19.24 25.39 -4.70
N SER A 343 18.64 24.29 -4.23
CA SER A 343 17.18 24.09 -4.21
C SER A 343 16.52 24.46 -2.88
N GLN A 344 17.30 24.65 -1.81
CA GLN A 344 16.81 24.80 -0.44
C GLN A 344 15.86 23.65 -0.02
N SER A 345 16.01 22.48 -0.64
CA SER A 345 15.16 21.32 -0.42
C SER A 345 16.00 20.06 -0.21
N ILE A 346 15.56 19.21 0.73
CA ILE A 346 16.23 17.94 1.03
C ILE A 346 15.62 16.87 0.13
N LEU A 347 16.22 16.69 -1.05
CA LEU A 347 15.81 15.66 -2.00
C LEU A 347 16.68 14.39 -1.82
N PRO A 348 16.13 13.19 -2.02
CA PRO A 348 16.93 11.99 -2.02
C PRO A 348 18.07 12.05 -3.06
N PRO A 349 19.26 11.50 -2.74
CA PRO A 349 20.35 11.38 -3.70
C PRO A 349 19.90 10.63 -4.96
N LYS A 350 20.37 11.05 -6.14
CA LYS A 350 19.97 10.41 -7.40
C LYS A 350 20.36 8.93 -7.42
N GLY A 351 19.34 8.08 -7.51
CA GLY A 351 19.47 6.62 -7.53
C GLY A 351 19.29 5.95 -6.17
N ALA A 352 19.08 6.69 -5.08
CA ALA A 352 18.72 6.11 -3.79
C ALA A 352 17.34 5.43 -3.88
N SER A 353 17.25 4.19 -3.41
CA SER A 353 15.97 3.47 -3.36
C SER A 353 15.13 3.90 -2.15
N GLU A 354 13.81 3.80 -2.27
CA GLU A 354 12.91 4.08 -1.15
C GLU A 354 13.16 3.15 0.06
N ILE A 355 13.63 1.92 -0.20
CA ILE A 355 14.02 0.96 0.85
C ILE A 355 15.20 1.49 1.65
N GLU A 356 16.27 1.93 0.98
CA GLU A 356 17.46 2.48 1.65
C GLU A 356 17.13 3.75 2.44
N ILE A 357 16.28 4.61 1.88
CA ILE A 357 15.81 5.83 2.52
C ILE A 357 15.10 5.51 3.84
N LYS A 358 14.09 4.63 3.81
CA LYS A 358 13.32 4.28 5.02
C LYS A 358 14.11 3.46 6.03
N THR A 359 15.09 2.68 5.58
CA THR A 359 15.94 1.90 6.48
C THR A 359 16.94 2.78 7.23
N GLN A 360 17.37 3.87 6.59
CA GLN A 360 18.31 4.82 7.18
C GLN A 360 17.63 5.81 8.15
N GLN A 361 16.38 6.17 7.87
CA GLN A 361 15.52 6.97 8.75
C GLN A 361 15.10 6.15 9.98
#